data_AF-A0A3D3SA49-F1
#
_entry.id   AF-A0A3D3SA49-F1
#
_cell.length_a   1.000
_cell.length_b   1.000
_cell.length_c   1.000
_cell.angle_alpha   90.00
_cell.angle_beta   90.00
_cell.angle_gamma   90.00
#
_symmetry.space_group_name_H-M   'P 1'
#
loop_
_entity.id
_entity.type
_entity.pdbx_description
1 polymer ?
#
loop_
_entity_poly.entity_id
_entity_poly.type
_entity_poly.pdbx_seq_one_letter_code
_entity_poly.pdbx_strand_id
1 'polypeptide(L)'
;MDSDAFAATAEALLNILAHALLAEQAGCSLIGNLLGDFVRGAPPQHYPPAWQAGIRLHRRIDAFVDRHRAFHSSLQRLPAPQRRWGRVA
;
A
#
# COMPACT_ATOMS: atom_id res chain seq x y z
N MET A 1 19.88 2.59 -18.77
CA MET A 1 18.76 3.19 -18.01
C MET A 1 18.25 2.09 -17.09
N ASP A 2 18.37 2.27 -15.78
CA ASP A 2 18.21 1.19 -14.80
C ASP A 2 16.79 0.62 -14.80
N SER A 3 16.65 -0.66 -15.16
CA SER A 3 15.39 -1.41 -15.14
C SER A 3 14.76 -1.43 -13.74
N ASP A 4 15.59 -1.39 -12.70
CA ASP A 4 15.17 -1.42 -11.30
C ASP A 4 14.45 -0.12 -10.88
N ALA A 5 14.88 1.04 -11.40
CA ALA A 5 14.27 2.32 -11.08
C ALA A 5 12.86 2.47 -11.69
N PHE A 6 12.67 1.95 -12.90
CA PHE A 6 11.35 1.95 -13.55
C PHE A 6 10.35 1.04 -12.81
N ALA A 7 10.77 -0.17 -12.43
CA ALA A 7 9.92 -1.11 -11.71
C ALA A 7 9.48 -0.57 -10.34
N ALA A 8 10.40 -0.01 -9.56
CA ALA A 8 10.09 0.59 -8.25
C ALA A 8 9.13 1.78 -8.38
N THR A 9 9.29 2.59 -9.44
CA THR A 9 8.39 3.73 -9.71
C THR A 9 6.98 3.25 -10.06
N ALA A 10 6.86 2.23 -10.92
CA ALA A 10 5.57 1.67 -11.32
C ALA A 10 4.84 0.99 -10.15
N GLU A 11 5.56 0.29 -9.27
CA GLU A 11 5.02 -0.31 -8.05
C GLU A 11 4.44 0.74 -7.11
N ALA A 12 5.21 1.80 -6.80
CA ALA A 12 4.76 2.89 -5.94
C ALA A 12 3.52 3.61 -6.51
N LEU A 13 3.50 3.84 -7.83
CA LEU A 13 2.34 4.46 -8.49
C LEU A 13 1.10 3.57 -8.45
N LEU A 14 1.26 2.26 -8.64
CA LEU A 14 0.15 1.30 -8.56
C LEU A 14 -0.40 1.20 -7.13
N ASN A 15 0.49 1.24 -6.12
CA ASN A 15 0.07 1.23 -4.71
C ASN A 15 -0.76 2.47 -4.38
N ILE A 16 -0.25 3.66 -4.72
CA ILE A 16 -0.94 4.94 -4.53
C ILE A 16 -2.32 4.92 -5.19
N LEU A 17 -2.42 4.43 -6.42
CA LEU A 17 -3.68 4.40 -7.16
C LEU A 17 -4.69 3.42 -6.54
N ALA A 18 -4.24 2.22 -6.13
CA ALA A 18 -5.07 1.23 -5.48
C ALA A 18 -5.62 1.74 -4.13
N HIS A 19 -4.78 2.37 -3.32
CA HIS A 19 -5.18 2.97 -2.06
C HIS A 19 -6.13 4.14 -2.24
N ALA A 20 -5.91 4.97 -3.26
CA ALA A 20 -6.82 6.06 -3.59
C ALA A 20 -8.23 5.56 -3.94
N LEU A 21 -8.31 4.55 -4.82
CA LEU A 21 -9.56 3.94 -5.24
C LEU A 21 -10.29 3.28 -4.07
N LEU A 22 -9.59 2.50 -3.25
CA LEU A 22 -10.19 1.81 -2.10
C LEU A 22 -10.61 2.79 -1.00
N ALA A 23 -9.90 3.91 -0.83
CA ALA A 23 -10.31 4.97 0.09
C ALA A 23 -11.64 5.60 -0.32
N GLU A 24 -11.81 5.90 -1.61
CA GLU A 24 -13.06 6.43 -2.17
C GLU A 24 -14.21 5.45 -1.98
N GLN A 25 -14.03 4.18 -2.35
CA GLN A 25 -15.05 3.14 -2.19
C GLN A 25 -15.44 2.91 -0.73
N ALA A 26 -14.49 3.00 0.19
CA ALA A 26 -14.74 2.84 1.62
C ALA A 26 -15.27 4.12 2.31
N GLY A 27 -15.46 5.23 1.58
CA GLY A 27 -15.86 6.52 2.16
C GLY A 27 -14.85 7.07 3.18
N CYS A 28 -13.57 6.70 3.04
CA CYS A 28 -12.51 7.05 3.96
C CYS A 28 -11.70 8.25 3.45
N SER A 29 -10.93 8.88 4.34
CA SER A 29 -10.07 9.98 3.93
C SER A 29 -9.01 9.52 2.93
N LEU A 30 -9.07 10.04 1.70
CA LEU A 30 -8.04 9.84 0.69
C LEU A 30 -6.66 10.25 1.20
N ILE A 31 -6.56 11.46 1.77
CA ILE A 31 -5.31 11.98 2.35
C ILE A 31 -4.81 11.04 3.46
N GLY A 32 -5.70 10.61 4.37
CA GLY A 32 -5.33 9.66 5.41
C GLY A 32 -4.81 8.33 4.86
N ASN A 33 -5.44 7.79 3.81
CA ASN A 33 -5.02 6.53 3.20
C ASN A 33 -3.63 6.67 2.56
N LEU A 34 -3.38 7.75 1.84
CA LEU A 34 -2.07 8.04 1.24
C LEU A 34 -0.97 8.32 2.27
N LEU A 35 -1.32 8.88 3.44
CA LEU A 35 -0.36 9.08 4.54
C LEU A 35 0.12 7.76 5.17
N GLY A 36 -0.54 6.63 4.87
CA GLY A 36 -0.23 5.31 5.43
C GLY A 36 1.23 4.87 5.24
N ASP A 37 1.80 5.13 4.07
CA ASP A 37 3.18 4.81 3.71
C ASP A 37 4.21 5.66 4.49
N PHE A 38 3.83 6.87 4.90
CA PHE A 38 4.75 7.86 5.49
C PHE A 38 4.71 7.87 7.01
N VAL A 39 3.59 7.45 7.59
CA VAL A 39 3.39 7.44 9.04
C VAL A 39 3.81 6.08 9.59
N ARG A 40 4.86 6.05 10.41
CA ARG A 40 5.29 4.85 11.13
C ARG A 40 4.61 4.75 12.50
N GLY A 41 4.27 3.53 12.94
CA GLY A 41 3.67 3.32 14.26
C GLY A 41 2.23 3.83 14.38
N ALA A 42 1.75 4.19 15.57
CA ALA A 42 0.38 4.68 15.74
C ALA A 42 0.16 6.01 14.98
N PRO A 43 -1.02 6.23 14.36
CA PRO A 43 -1.34 7.54 13.78
C PRO A 43 -1.21 8.66 14.83
N PRO A 44 -0.57 9.80 14.52
CA PRO A 44 -0.43 10.89 15.46
C PRO A 44 -1.78 11.37 15.98
N GLN A 45 -1.89 11.56 17.30
CA GLN A 45 -3.16 11.93 17.94
C GLN A 45 -3.68 13.31 17.48
N HIS A 46 -2.79 14.20 17.07
CA HIS A 46 -3.15 15.54 16.59
C HIS A 46 -3.67 15.55 15.14
N TYR A 47 -3.62 14.44 14.41
CA TYR A 47 -4.21 14.36 13.07
C TYR A 47 -5.74 14.36 13.15
N PRO A 48 -6.43 14.91 12.14
CA PRO A 48 -7.89 14.79 12.04
C PRO A 48 -8.32 13.32 12.18
N PRO A 49 -9.43 13.01 12.89
CA PRO A 49 -9.88 11.64 13.09
C PRO A 49 -10.05 10.85 11.78
N ALA A 50 -10.51 11.52 10.72
CA ALA A 50 -10.65 10.95 9.40
C ALA A 50 -9.31 10.51 8.79
N TRP A 51 -8.23 11.27 9.02
CA TRP A 51 -6.90 10.92 8.53
C TRP A 51 -6.34 9.73 9.30
N GLN A 52 -6.49 9.72 10.62
CA GLN A 52 -6.08 8.56 11.43
C GLN A 52 -6.82 7.28 11.00
N ALA A 53 -8.12 7.39 10.67
CA ALA A 53 -8.89 6.28 10.14
C ALA A 53 -8.38 5.82 8.76
N GLY A 54 -8.05 6.76 7.87
CA GLY A 54 -7.44 6.47 6.57
C GLY A 54 -6.09 5.75 6.70
N ILE A 55 -5.20 6.20 7.59
CA ILE A 55 -3.91 5.56 7.85
C ILE A 55 -4.10 4.12 8.34
N ARG A 56 -5.09 3.91 9.23
CA ARG A 56 -5.43 2.55 9.70
C ARG A 56 -6.02 1.70 8.59
N LEU A 57 -6.81 2.27 7.69
CA LEU A 57 -7.38 1.53 6.57
C LEU A 57 -6.30 1.08 5.59
N HIS A 58 -5.38 1.96 5.19
CA HIS A 58 -4.23 1.63 4.34
C HIS A 58 -3.52 0.36 4.84
N ARG A 59 -3.08 0.37 6.10
CA ARG A 59 -2.38 -0.78 6.71
C ARG A 59 -3.22 -2.05 6.78
N ARG A 60 -4.53 -1.93 6.92
CA ARG A 60 -5.44 -3.09 6.89
C ARG A 60 -5.52 -3.69 5.49
N ILE A 61 -5.49 -2.85 4.46
CA ILE A 61 -5.45 -3.29 3.06
C ILE A 61 -4.12 -4.01 2.81
N ASP A 62 -2.98 -3.43 3.18
CA ASP A 62 -1.66 -4.04 2.95
C ASP A 62 -1.57 -5.39 3.65
N ALA A 63 -1.92 -5.43 4.94
CA ALA A 63 -1.92 -6.66 5.72
C ALA A 63 -2.89 -7.72 5.18
N PHE A 64 -4.00 -7.31 4.56
CA PHE A 64 -4.90 -8.25 3.89
C PHE A 64 -4.26 -8.82 2.61
N VAL A 65 -3.71 -7.96 1.75
CA VAL A 65 -3.07 -8.34 0.49
C VAL A 65 -1.87 -9.25 0.75
N ASP A 66 -0.99 -8.87 1.67
CA ASP A 66 0.22 -9.62 2.01
C ASP A 66 -0.05 -10.99 2.63
N ARG A 67 -1.25 -11.23 3.17
CA ARG A 67 -1.67 -12.53 3.71
C ARG A 67 -2.52 -13.33 2.73
N HIS A 68 -2.91 -12.74 1.60
CA HIS A 68 -3.84 -13.37 0.69
C HIS A 68 -3.15 -14.44 -0.15
N ARG A 69 -3.67 -15.68 -0.12
CA ARG A 69 -3.08 -16.82 -0.85
C ARG A 69 -2.89 -16.55 -2.34
N ALA A 70 -3.86 -15.90 -2.99
CA ALA A 70 -3.76 -15.60 -4.42
C ALA A 70 -2.62 -14.61 -4.73
N PHE A 71 -2.32 -13.70 -3.81
CA PHE A 71 -1.22 -12.75 -3.95
C PHE A 71 0.13 -13.47 -3.86
N HIS A 72 0.29 -14.35 -2.87
CA HIS A 72 1.49 -15.21 -2.78
C HIS A 72 1.68 -16.09 -4.02
N SER A 73 0.61 -16.70 -4.54
CA SER A 73 0.68 -17.48 -5.79
C SER A 73 1.07 -16.60 -6.98
N SER A 74 0.71 -15.31 -6.98
CA SER A 74 1.15 -14.35 -7.99
C SER A 74 2.64 -14.06 -7.90
N LEU A 75 3.16 -13.83 -6.69
CA LEU A 75 4.59 -13.59 -6.46
C LEU A 75 5.47 -14.75 -6.91
N GLN A 76 4.98 -15.99 -6.83
CA GLN A 76 5.74 -17.15 -7.29
C GLN A 76 5.98 -17.17 -8.81
N ARG A 77 5.17 -16.44 -9.60
CA ARG A 77 5.39 -16.27 -11.04
C ARG A 77 6.52 -15.29 -11.37
N LEU A 78 6.93 -14.46 -10.41
CA LEU A 78 8.07 -13.57 -10.57
C LEU A 78 9.38 -14.34 -10.34
N PRO A 79 10.45 -14.04 -11.11
CA PRO A 79 11.78 -14.55 -10.81
C PRO A 79 12.22 -14.15 -9.39
N ALA A 80 12.96 -15.05 -8.73
CA ALA A 80 13.36 -14.91 -7.34
C ALA A 80 13.90 -13.52 -6.92
N PRO A 81 14.80 -12.86 -7.68
CA PRO A 81 15.31 -11.55 -7.27
C PRO A 81 14.24 -10.45 -7.24
N GLN A 82 13.15 -10.59 -8.01
CA GLN A 82 12.10 -9.57 -8.12
C GLN A 82 10.94 -9.75 -7.13
N ARG A 83 10.83 -10.91 -6.47
CA ARG A 83 9.74 -11.19 -5.51
C ARG A 83 9.72 -10.26 -4.30
N ARG A 84 10.86 -9.61 -3.99
CA ARG A 84 10.97 -8.64 -2.90
C ARG A 84 10.24 -7.32 -3.21
N TRP A 85 10.12 -6.98 -4.49
CA TRP A 85 9.47 -5.75 -5.01
C TRP A 85 8.01 -6.00 -5.42
N GLY A 86 7.42 -7.05 -4.88
CA GLY A 86 6.01 -7.35 -5.13
C GLY A 86 5.20 -7.32 -3.85
N ARG A 87 5.79 -6.94 -2.72
CA ARG A 87 5.14 -6.92 -1.40
C ARG A 87 4.65 -5.51 -1.14
N VAL A 88 3.52 -5.40 -0.42
CA VAL A 88 2.91 -4.10 -0.17
C VAL A 88 3.43 -3.46 1.13
N ALA A 89 3.93 -4.26 2.08
CA ALA A 89 4.51 -3.79 3.36
C ALA A 89 6.04 -3.84 3.48
#